data_AF-A0A9D0XKS3-F1
#
_entry.id   AF-A0A9D0XKS3-F1
#
_cell.length_a   1.000
_cell.length_b   1.000
_cell.length_c   1.000
_cell.angle_alpha   90.00
_cell.angle_beta   90.00
_cell.angle_gamma   90.00
#
_symmetry.space_group_name_H-M   'P 1'
#
loop_
_entity.id
_entity.type
_entity.pdbx_description
1 polymer ?
#
loop_
_entity_poly.entity_id
_entity_poly.type
_entity_poly.pdbx_seq_one_letter_code
_entity_poly.pdbx_strand_id
1 'polypeptide(L)' 'MINYSRFQLANGLQLIIHEDHSTPLVAVDVLYKVGARDESPDKTG' A
#
# COMPACT_ATOMS: atom_id res chain seq x y z
N MET A 1 -7.68 -8.15 17.05
CA MET A 1 -6.58 -7.35 16.50
C MET A 1 -5.93 -8.18 15.40
N ILE A 2 -5.68 -7.61 14.21
CA ILE A 2 -5.11 -8.35 13.08
C ILE A 2 -3.59 -8.36 13.23
N ASN A 3 -2.96 -9.54 13.10
CA ASN A 3 -1.51 -9.67 13.12
C ASN A 3 -0.93 -9.32 11.76
N TYR A 4 0.02 -8.39 11.71
CA TYR A 4 0.74 -8.04 10.48
C TYR A 4 2.20 -7.73 10.79
N SER A 5 3.07 -7.90 9.80
CA SER A 5 4.45 -7.43 9.84
C SER A 5 4.61 -6.15 9.02
N ARG A 6 5.54 -5.29 9.43
CA ARG A 6 5.91 -4.07 8.70
C ARG A 6 7.42 -4.00 8.54
N PHE A 7 7.89 -3.70 7.33
CA PHE A 7 9.30 -3.46 7.06
C PHE A 7 9.48 -2.53 5.86
N GLN A 8 10.71 -2.02 5.70
CA GLN A 8 11.10 -1.13 4.62
C GLN A 8 12.15 -1.80 3.75
N LEU A 9 11.97 -1.73 2.42
CA LEU A 9 12.97 -2.17 1.47
C LEU A 9 14.09 -1.13 1.33
N ALA A 10 15.23 -1.54 0.75
CA ALA A 10 16.37 -0.64 0.52
C ALA A 10 16.03 0.59 -0.35
N ASN A 11 15.03 0.49 -1.24
CA ASN A 11 14.54 1.60 -2.06
C ASN A 11 13.55 2.52 -1.34
N GLY A 12 13.28 2.27 -0.05
CA GLY A 12 12.39 3.07 0.77
C GLY A 12 10.93 2.62 0.79
N LEU A 13 10.52 1.65 -0.04
CA LEU A 13 9.14 1.16 -0.08
C LEU A 13 8.75 0.47 1.23
N GLN A 14 7.58 0.83 1.77
CA GLN A 14 7.02 0.23 2.98
C GLN A 14 6.14 -0.97 2.60
N LEU A 15 6.39 -2.12 3.21
CA LEU A 15 5.54 -3.30 3.10
C LEU A 15 4.79 -3.52 4.40
N ILE A 16 3.52 -3.90 4.26
CA ILE A 16 2.66 -4.40 5.32
C ILE A 16 2.15 -5.75 4.86
N ILE A 17 2.43 -6.80 5.62
CA ILE A 17 2.05 -8.18 5.25
C ILE A 17 1.18 -8.76 6.36
N HIS A 18 -0.02 -9.17 5.99
CA HIS A 18 -0.89 -10.01 6.80
C HIS A 18 -1.02 -11.37 6.10
N GLU A 19 -0.54 -12.43 6.74
CA GLU A 19 -0.65 -13.80 6.25
C GLU A 19 -1.77 -14.53 7.00
N ASP A 20 -2.68 -15.15 6.25
CA ASP A 20 -3.80 -15.93 6.77
C ASP A 20 -3.97 -17.21 5.95
N HIS A 21 -3.95 -18.37 6.61
CA HIS A 21 -4.11 -19.69 5.98
C HIS A 21 -5.54 -20.22 6.04
N SER A 22 -6.49 -19.42 6.55
CA SER A 22 -7.91 -19.79 6.62
C SER A 22 -8.58 -19.88 5.23
N THR A 23 -7.97 -19.25 4.21
CA THR A 23 -8.49 -19.16 2.85
C THR A 23 -7.34 -19.15 1.82
N PRO A 24 -7.52 -19.72 0.61
CA PRO A 24 -6.50 -19.69 -0.45
C PRO A 24 -6.50 -18.37 -1.27
N LEU A 25 -7.07 -17.30 -0.73
CA LEU A 25 -7.18 -16.01 -1.42
C LEU A 25 -5.97 -15.11 -1.16
N VAL A 26 -5.63 -14.27 -2.14
CA VAL A 26 -4.58 -13.26 -2.03
C VAL A 26 -5.12 -11.92 -2.52
N ALA A 27 -4.83 -10.86 -1.78
CA ALA A 27 -5.07 -9.47 -2.16
C ALA A 27 -3.75 -8.68 -2.10
N VAL A 28 -3.53 -7.80 -3.07
CA VAL A 28 -2.34 -6.96 -3.15
C VAL A 28 -2.76 -5.55 -3.55
N ASP A 29 -2.32 -4.57 -2.78
CA ASP A 29 -2.55 -3.16 -3.04
C ASP A 29 -1.23 -2.40 -3.04
N VAL A 30 -1.13 -1.39 -3.92
CA VAL A 30 -0.03 -0.43 -3.93
C VAL A 30 -0.63 0.96 -3.78
N LEU A 31 -0.29 1.63 -2.69
CA LEU A 31 -0.75 2.98 -2.41
C LEU A 31 0.39 3.98 -2.55
N TYR A 32 0.11 5.08 -3.23
CA TYR A 32 0.99 6.23 -3.28
C TYR A 32 0.51 7.27 -2.29
N LYS A 33 1.45 7.95 -1.62
CA LYS A 33 1.14 9.07 -0.73
C LYS A 33 0.97 10.37 -1.54
N VAL A 34 0.08 10.33 -2.52
CA VAL A 34 -0.32 11.46 -3.38
C VAL A 34 -1.80 11.30 -3.75
N GLY A 35 -2.44 12.37 -4.20
CA GLY A 35 -3.79 12.32 -4.77
C GLY A 35 -4.18 13.64 -5.44
N ALA A 36 -5.47 13.84 -5.68
CA ALA A 36 -5.97 15.00 -6.42
C ALA A 36 -5.55 16.37 -5.86
N ARG A 37 -5.24 16.46 -4.56
CA ARG A 37 -4.70 17.67 -3.94
C ARG A 37 -3.34 18.09 -4.53
N ASP A 38 -2.58 17.13 -5.04
CA ASP A 38 -1.22 17.34 -5.54
C ASP A 38 -1.20 17.57 -7.07
N GLU A 39 -2.37 17.69 -7.71
CA GLU A 39 -2.51 17.94 -9.15
C GLU A 39 -2.09 19.35 -9.54
N SER A 40 -1.70 19.48 -10.82
CA SER A 40 -1.46 20.79 -11.40
C SER A 40 -2.80 21.49 -11.65
N PRO A 41 -2.96 22.79 -11.33
CA PRO A 41 -4.22 23.50 -11.57
C PRO A 41 -4.69 23.49 -13.04
N ASP A 42 -3.75 23.37 -13.98
CA ASP A 42 -4.01 23.27 -15.43
C ASP A 42 -4.27 21.82 -15.91
N LYS A 43 -4.16 20.81 -15.04
CA LYS A 43 -4.31 19.38 -15.37
C LYS A 43 -5.02 18.63 -14.25
N THR A 44 -6.35 18.73 -14.22
CA THR A 44 -7.20 18.10 -13.20
C THR A 44 -7.80 16.77 -13.69
N GLY A 45 -7.89 15.75 -12.83
CA GLY A 45 -8.53 14.46 -13.15
C GLY A 45 -8.48 13.42 -12.05
#